data_AF-A0A4Q6BR28-F1
#
_entry.id   AF-A0A4Q6BR28-F1
#
_cell.length_a   1.000
_cell.length_b   1.000
_cell.length_c   1.000
_cell.angle_alpha   90.00
_cell.angle_beta   90.00
_cell.angle_gamma   90.00
#
_symmetry.space_group_name_H-M   'P 1'
#
loop_
_entity.id
_entity.type
_entity.pdbx_description
1 polymer ?
#
loop_
_entity_poly.entity_id
_entity_poly.type
_entity_poly.pdbx_seq_one_letter_code
_entity_poly.pdbx_strand_id
1 'polypeptide(L)'
;VRGYDGQITPAAGVLAGSVQAIATPLLTWSLPNLAPARARLDQAGAMERSALANWNVVTLRALREVETALALYDAESRRNAALTSAESEADSYLQRAEARVRLGDAAPLLRIDAQRTLAAARLQRLDSDLAVAQIQVALFRALGGGWKTAQDSPSLAE
;
A
#
# COMPACT_ATOMS: atom_id res chain seq x y z
N VAL A 1 44.83 39.48 -19.60
CA VAL A 1 44.82 38.43 -20.65
C VAL A 1 43.38 38.33 -21.16
N ARG A 2 43.18 38.64 -22.44
CA ARG A 2 41.90 39.05 -23.06
C ARG A 2 41.09 37.80 -23.44
N GLY A 3 39.85 37.68 -22.92
CA GLY A 3 38.95 36.57 -23.20
C GLY A 3 38.26 36.71 -24.55
N TYR A 4 38.21 35.63 -25.31
CA TYR A 4 37.44 35.54 -26.56
C TYR A 4 36.02 35.11 -26.18
N ASP A 5 35.07 36.05 -26.23
CA ASP A 5 33.64 35.75 -26.16
C ASP A 5 33.14 35.62 -27.60
N GLY A 6 32.89 34.38 -28.03
CA GLY A 6 32.40 34.09 -29.37
C GLY A 6 30.89 34.14 -29.40
N GLN A 7 30.31 35.30 -29.71
CA GLN A 7 28.90 35.39 -30.09
C GLN A 7 28.77 35.26 -31.61
N ILE A 8 27.95 34.32 -32.08
CA ILE A 8 27.52 34.26 -33.48
C ILE A 8 26.04 34.64 -33.53
N THR A 9 25.78 35.89 -33.91
CA THR A 9 24.46 36.33 -34.35
C THR A 9 24.19 35.71 -35.72
N PRO A 10 23.08 34.99 -35.95
CA PRO A 10 22.73 34.54 -37.29
C PRO A 10 22.46 35.77 -38.18
N ALA A 11 23.36 36.03 -39.12
CA ALA A 11 23.16 37.05 -40.15
C ALA A 11 22.63 36.35 -41.41
N ALA A 12 21.37 36.61 -41.77
CA ALA A 12 20.82 36.21 -43.06
C ALA A 12 21.15 37.30 -44.09
N GLY A 13 21.91 36.95 -45.13
CA GLY A 13 22.24 37.84 -46.25
C GLY A 13 21.97 37.15 -47.58
N VAL A 14 21.30 37.85 -48.50
CA VAL A 14 21.03 37.37 -49.86
C VAL A 14 22.13 37.88 -50.78
N LEU A 15 22.96 36.97 -51.30
CA LEU A 15 23.92 37.28 -52.36
C LEU A 15 23.49 36.50 -53.62
N ALA A 16 23.17 37.23 -54.69
CA ALA A 16 22.89 36.71 -56.02
C ALA A 16 21.77 35.63 -56.13
N GLY A 17 20.57 35.94 -55.62
CA GLY A 17 19.33 35.24 -56.02
C GLY A 17 19.14 33.80 -55.53
N SER A 18 19.98 33.31 -54.61
CA SER A 18 19.78 32.03 -53.94
C SER A 18 19.87 32.17 -52.42
N VAL A 19 18.94 31.55 -51.69
CA VAL A 19 18.97 31.50 -50.22
C VAL A 19 19.90 30.35 -49.82
N GLN A 20 21.09 30.67 -49.32
CA GLN A 20 22.01 29.68 -48.78
C GLN A 20 21.89 29.66 -47.25
N ALA A 21 21.40 28.55 -46.70
CA ALA A 21 21.36 28.31 -45.26
C ALA A 21 22.57 27.46 -44.87
N ILE A 22 23.44 27.99 -44.00
CA ILE A 22 24.58 27.26 -43.46
C ILE A 22 24.15 26.69 -42.10
N ALA A 23 24.08 25.36 -41.99
CA ALA A 23 23.87 24.66 -40.72
C ALA A 23 25.21 24.14 -40.19
N THR A 24 25.82 24.85 -39.23
CA THR A 24 26.99 24.35 -38.52
C THR A 24 26.57 23.78 -37.17
N PRO A 25 27.06 22.58 -36.77
CA PRO A 25 26.83 22.08 -35.42
C PRO A 25 27.57 23.01 -34.43
N LEU A 26 26.81 23.69 -33.58
CA LEU A 26 27.36 24.57 -32.57
C LEU A 26 27.89 23.74 -31.39
N LEU A 27 29.17 23.40 -31.43
CA LEU A 27 29.88 22.80 -30.29
C LEU A 27 30.27 23.92 -29.32
N THR A 28 29.52 24.05 -28.21
CA THR A 28 29.83 24.98 -27.12
C THR A 28 30.60 24.26 -26.01
N TRP A 29 31.79 24.76 -25.67
CA TRP A 29 32.63 24.25 -24.58
C TRP A 29 32.93 25.37 -23.59
N SER A 30 32.47 25.25 -22.34
CA SER A 30 32.70 26.25 -21.29
C SER A 30 33.85 25.81 -20.37
N LEU A 31 35.06 26.34 -20.57
CA LEU A 31 36.26 25.93 -19.83
C LEU A 31 36.89 26.91 -18.80
N PRO A 32 36.34 28.08 -18.40
CA PRO A 32 36.89 28.82 -17.25
C PRO A 32 36.07 28.74 -15.93
N ASN A 33 34.77 28.42 -15.98
CA ASN A 33 33.89 28.41 -14.78
C ASN A 33 33.06 27.12 -14.70
N LEU A 34 33.64 26.07 -14.09
CA LEU A 34 32.99 24.77 -13.88
C LEU A 34 32.04 24.73 -12.67
N ALA A 35 31.95 25.82 -11.89
CA ALA A 35 31.15 25.84 -10.66
C ALA A 35 29.66 25.55 -10.89
N PRO A 36 28.98 26.13 -11.91
CA PRO A 36 27.57 25.82 -12.18
C PRO A 36 27.34 24.37 -12.65
N ALA A 37 28.28 23.80 -13.41
CA ALA A 37 28.19 22.41 -13.86
C ALA A 37 28.38 21.43 -12.70
N ARG A 38 29.33 21.70 -11.80
CA ARG A 38 29.51 20.92 -10.56
C ARG A 38 28.30 21.04 -9.63
N ALA A 39 27.77 22.25 -9.43
CA ALA A 39 26.57 22.46 -8.63
C ALA A 39 25.36 21.68 -9.16
N ARG A 40 25.18 21.60 -10.49
CA ARG A 40 24.13 20.76 -11.11
C ARG A 40 24.36 19.27 -10.91
N LEU A 41 25.61 18.80 -10.97
CA LEU A 41 25.95 17.41 -10.68
C LEU A 41 25.73 17.06 -9.21
N ASP A 42 26.13 17.94 -8.30
CA ASP A 42 25.90 17.79 -6.86
C ASP A 42 24.42 17.77 -6.52
N GLN A 43 23.63 18.64 -7.17
CA GLN A 43 22.17 18.66 -7.09
C GLN A 43 21.57 17.34 -7.60
N ALA A 44 22.00 16.85 -8.75
CA ALA A 44 21.53 15.57 -9.30
C ALA A 44 21.87 14.40 -8.36
N GLY A 45 23.09 14.35 -7.82
CA GLY A 45 23.48 13.34 -6.84
C GLY A 45 22.72 13.44 -5.51
N ALA A 46 22.35 14.65 -5.08
CA ALA A 46 21.49 14.84 -3.92
C ALA A 46 20.05 14.36 -4.18
N MET A 47 19.51 14.62 -5.37
CA MET A 47 18.20 14.12 -5.79
C MET A 47 18.16 12.59 -5.86
N GLU A 48 19.21 11.96 -6.39
CA GLU A 48 19.34 10.50 -6.44
C GLU A 48 19.34 9.88 -5.03
N ARG A 49 20.15 10.41 -4.11
CA ARG A 49 20.16 9.94 -2.70
C ARG A 49 18.80 10.10 -2.04
N SER A 50 18.10 11.21 -2.32
CA SER A 50 16.73 11.44 -1.82
C SER A 50 15.74 10.42 -2.40
N ALA A 51 15.81 10.13 -3.70
CA ALA A 51 14.96 9.14 -4.35
C ALA A 51 15.17 7.73 -3.77
N LEU A 52 16.43 7.34 -3.53
CA LEU A 52 16.76 6.05 -2.90
C LEU A 52 16.26 5.99 -1.45
N ALA A 53 16.44 7.06 -0.68
CA ALA A 53 15.94 7.13 0.69
C ALA A 53 14.40 7.01 0.74
N ASN A 54 13.71 7.71 -0.15
CA ASN A 54 12.25 7.62 -0.26
C ASN A 54 11.79 6.21 -0.66
N TRP A 55 12.48 5.57 -1.59
CA TRP A 55 12.19 4.18 -1.97
C TRP A 55 12.33 3.24 -0.77
N ASN A 56 13.39 3.37 0.02
CA ASN A 56 13.58 2.57 1.24
C ASN A 56 12.43 2.77 2.24
N VAL A 57 12.01 4.02 2.45
CA VAL A 57 10.89 4.33 3.35
C VAL A 57 9.59 3.68 2.87
N VAL A 58 9.29 3.75 1.57
CA VAL A 58 8.08 3.14 0.99
C VAL A 58 8.12 1.62 1.14
N THR A 59 9.25 0.98 0.83
CA THR A 59 9.42 -0.48 0.95
C THR A 59 9.28 -0.95 2.39
N LEU A 60 9.96 -0.31 3.33
CA LEU A 60 9.89 -0.68 4.76
C LEU A 60 8.49 -0.44 5.33
N ARG A 61 7.80 0.61 4.87
CA ARG A 61 6.41 0.87 5.25
C ARG A 61 5.47 -0.22 4.74
N ALA A 62 5.61 -0.63 3.48
CA ALA A 62 4.81 -1.71 2.91
C ALA A 62 5.04 -3.04 3.66
N LEU A 63 6.29 -3.37 3.98
CA LEU A 63 6.61 -4.56 4.77
C LEU A 63 5.96 -4.51 6.15
N ARG A 64 6.08 -3.39 6.86
CA ARG A 64 5.47 -3.20 8.18
C ARG A 64 3.94 -3.31 8.13
N GLU A 65 3.30 -2.76 7.10
CA GLU A 65 1.84 -2.85 6.91
C GLU A 65 1.40 -4.31 6.73
N VAL A 66 2.15 -5.11 5.95
CA VAL A 66 1.90 -6.55 5.78
C VAL A 66 2.14 -7.33 7.07
N GLU A 67 3.26 -7.11 7.76
CA GLU A 67 3.57 -7.75 9.04
C GLU A 67 2.50 -7.47 10.10
N THR A 68 2.03 -6.22 10.17
CA THR A 68 0.97 -5.81 11.10
C THR A 68 -0.34 -6.52 10.76
N ALA A 69 -0.71 -6.59 9.48
CA ALA A 69 -1.93 -7.27 9.06
C ALA A 69 -1.88 -8.79 9.34
N LEU A 70 -0.73 -9.44 9.12
CA LEU A 70 -0.53 -10.86 9.44
C LEU A 70 -0.56 -11.13 10.95
N ALA A 71 0.05 -10.28 11.76
CA ALA A 71 0.02 -10.40 13.22
C ALA A 71 -1.41 -10.27 13.76
N LEU A 72 -2.19 -9.30 13.24
CA LEU A 72 -3.60 -9.15 13.58
C LEU A 72 -4.42 -10.37 13.16
N TYR A 73 -4.15 -10.94 11.98
CA TYR A 73 -4.83 -12.12 11.48
C TYR A 73 -4.60 -13.35 12.36
N ASP A 74 -3.35 -13.63 12.75
CA ASP A 74 -3.02 -14.76 13.63
C ASP A 74 -3.69 -14.60 15.01
N ALA A 75 -3.62 -13.39 15.58
CA ALA A 75 -4.25 -13.09 16.87
C ALA A 75 -5.77 -13.29 16.83
N GLU A 76 -6.45 -12.76 15.80
CA GLU A 76 -7.89 -12.88 15.68
C GLU A 76 -8.31 -14.32 15.31
N SER A 77 -7.51 -15.06 14.54
CA SER A 77 -7.76 -16.47 14.26
C SER A 77 -7.74 -17.33 15.53
N ARG A 78 -6.77 -17.10 16.43
CA ARG A 78 -6.72 -17.77 17.75
C ARG A 78 -7.92 -17.41 18.62
N ARG A 79 -8.31 -16.14 18.63
CA ARG A 79 -9.50 -15.67 19.35
C ARG A 79 -10.77 -16.31 18.80
N ASN A 80 -10.91 -16.39 17.49
CA ASN A 80 -12.06 -17.02 16.83
C ASN A 80 -12.20 -18.50 17.20
N ALA A 81 -11.07 -19.24 17.23
CA ALA A 81 -11.05 -20.62 17.68
C ALA A 81 -11.51 -20.76 19.14
N ALA A 82 -11.02 -19.90 20.04
CA ALA A 82 -11.46 -19.88 21.44
C ALA A 82 -12.97 -19.56 21.58
N LEU A 83 -13.48 -18.62 20.79
CA LEU A 83 -14.92 -18.27 20.78
C LEU A 83 -15.78 -19.39 20.20
N THR A 84 -15.26 -20.14 19.23
CA THR A 84 -15.94 -21.34 18.70
C THR A 84 -16.05 -22.42 19.78
N SER A 85 -14.99 -22.65 20.57
CA SER A 85 -15.06 -23.54 21.73
C SER A 85 -16.06 -23.03 22.79
N ALA A 86 -16.05 -21.72 23.09
CA ALA A 86 -16.99 -21.13 24.04
C ALA A 86 -18.46 -21.27 23.62
N GLU A 87 -18.77 -21.12 22.32
CA GLU A 87 -20.12 -21.37 21.78
C GLU A 87 -20.53 -22.84 21.98
N SER A 88 -19.62 -23.79 21.71
CA SER A 88 -19.88 -25.22 21.91
C SER A 88 -20.12 -25.59 23.38
N GLU A 89 -19.37 -24.96 24.30
CA GLU A 89 -19.60 -25.13 25.73
C GLU A 89 -20.94 -24.54 26.19
N ALA A 90 -21.32 -23.38 25.65
CA ALA A 90 -22.61 -22.76 25.94
C ALA A 90 -23.79 -23.59 25.39
N ASP A 91 -23.63 -24.22 24.24
CA ASP A 91 -24.63 -25.15 23.69
C ASP A 91 -24.78 -26.38 24.59
N SER A 92 -23.64 -26.96 25.00
CA SER A 92 -23.63 -28.08 25.96
C SER A 92 -24.29 -27.69 27.30
N TYR A 93 -24.10 -26.46 27.76
CA TYR A 93 -24.77 -25.94 28.95
C TYR A 93 -26.29 -25.84 28.76
N LEU A 94 -26.75 -25.34 27.60
CA LEU A 94 -28.17 -25.32 27.26
C LEU A 94 -28.78 -26.72 27.27
N GLN A 95 -28.15 -27.71 26.65
CA GLN A 95 -28.64 -29.09 26.64
C GLN A 95 -28.78 -29.67 28.07
N ARG A 96 -27.81 -29.39 28.95
CA ARG A 96 -27.86 -29.79 30.37
C ARG A 96 -28.98 -29.08 31.13
N ALA A 97 -29.14 -27.77 30.91
CA ALA A 97 -30.21 -26.98 31.52
C ALA A 97 -31.59 -27.49 31.11
N GLU A 98 -31.79 -27.78 29.83
CA GLU A 98 -33.03 -28.36 29.31
C GLU A 98 -33.34 -29.72 29.93
N ALA A 99 -32.34 -30.60 30.08
CA ALA A 99 -32.52 -31.88 30.73
C ALA A 99 -33.00 -31.73 32.18
N ARG A 100 -32.37 -30.85 32.97
CA ARG A 100 -32.77 -30.60 34.36
C ARG A 100 -34.17 -30.02 34.47
N VAL A 101 -34.53 -29.09 33.59
CA VAL A 101 -35.88 -28.51 33.56
C VAL A 101 -36.93 -29.58 33.20
N ARG A 102 -36.63 -30.47 32.24
CA ARG A 102 -37.54 -31.58 31.89
C ARG A 102 -37.74 -32.59 33.02
N LEU A 103 -36.69 -32.83 33.81
CA LEU A 103 -36.74 -33.72 34.98
C LEU A 103 -37.45 -33.09 36.20
N GLY A 104 -37.71 -31.77 36.17
CA GLY A 104 -38.26 -31.04 37.31
C GLY A 104 -37.23 -30.64 38.37
N ASP A 105 -35.94 -30.96 38.15
CA ASP A 105 -34.82 -30.67 39.06
C ASP A 105 -34.33 -29.21 39.00
N ALA A 106 -34.92 -28.39 38.13
CA ALA A 106 -34.61 -26.96 37.98
C ALA A 106 -35.81 -26.16 37.46
N ALA A 107 -35.87 -24.88 37.84
CA ALA A 107 -36.89 -23.95 37.35
C ALA A 107 -36.73 -23.65 35.84
N PRO A 108 -37.83 -23.42 35.09
CA PRO A 108 -37.78 -23.09 33.66
C PRO A 108 -36.90 -21.88 33.30
N LEU A 109 -36.67 -20.96 34.25
CA LEU A 109 -35.77 -19.82 34.10
C LEU A 109 -34.32 -20.24 33.78
N LEU A 110 -33.86 -21.39 34.26
CA LEU A 110 -32.51 -21.91 33.97
C LEU A 110 -32.29 -22.12 32.47
N ARG A 111 -33.30 -22.61 31.75
CA ARG A 111 -33.23 -22.77 30.29
C ARG A 111 -33.11 -21.43 29.58
N ILE A 112 -33.86 -20.41 30.01
CA ILE A 112 -33.83 -19.07 29.40
C ILE A 112 -32.46 -18.42 29.62
N ASP A 113 -31.88 -18.59 30.82
CA ASP A 113 -30.54 -18.10 31.12
C ASP A 113 -29.46 -18.81 30.25
N ALA A 114 -29.58 -20.12 30.07
CA ALA A 114 -28.69 -20.86 29.18
C ALA A 114 -28.85 -20.46 27.71
N GLN A 115 -30.08 -20.20 27.23
CA GLN A 115 -30.33 -19.66 25.89
C GLN A 115 -29.70 -18.28 25.69
N ARG A 116 -29.77 -17.40 26.69
CA ARG A 116 -29.10 -16.09 26.67
C ARG A 116 -27.58 -16.24 26.60
N THR A 117 -27.02 -17.16 27.37
CA THR A 117 -25.59 -17.45 27.38
C THR A 117 -25.11 -17.94 26.01
N LEU A 118 -25.82 -18.89 25.39
CA LEU A 118 -25.52 -19.36 24.04
C LEU A 118 -25.64 -18.25 23.00
N ALA A 119 -26.70 -17.44 23.06
CA ALA A 119 -26.88 -16.32 22.15
C ALA A 119 -25.74 -15.28 22.26
N ALA A 120 -25.28 -14.99 23.48
CA ALA A 120 -24.16 -14.09 23.72
C ALA A 120 -22.84 -14.66 23.18
N ALA A 121 -22.54 -15.94 23.44
CA ALA A 121 -21.34 -16.60 22.92
C ALA A 121 -21.32 -16.63 21.38
N ARG A 122 -22.47 -16.92 20.77
CA ARG A 122 -22.63 -16.90 19.31
C ARG A 122 -22.43 -15.51 18.72
N LEU A 123 -22.96 -14.47 19.35
CA LEU A 123 -22.73 -13.09 18.92
C LEU A 123 -21.24 -12.74 18.94
N GLN A 124 -20.54 -13.08 20.02
CA GLN A 124 -19.09 -12.83 20.12
C GLN A 124 -18.29 -13.55 19.02
N ARG A 125 -18.64 -14.80 18.70
CA ARG A 125 -18.04 -15.53 17.57
C ARG A 125 -18.30 -14.83 16.24
N LEU A 126 -19.54 -14.42 15.97
CA LEU A 126 -19.89 -13.72 14.73
C LEU A 126 -19.16 -12.38 14.59
N ASP A 127 -18.99 -11.64 15.69
CA ASP A 127 -18.19 -10.41 15.70
C ASP A 127 -16.72 -10.70 15.36
N SER A 128 -16.19 -11.82 15.84
CA SER A 128 -14.83 -12.29 15.49
C SER A 128 -14.74 -12.73 14.03
N ASP A 129 -15.73 -13.45 13.49
CA ASP A 129 -15.80 -13.82 12.07
C ASP A 129 -15.75 -12.57 11.17
N LEU A 130 -16.49 -11.52 11.55
CA LEU A 130 -16.46 -10.23 10.86
C LEU A 130 -15.07 -9.57 10.94
N ALA A 131 -14.45 -9.59 12.11
CA ALA A 131 -13.10 -9.04 12.29
C ALA A 131 -12.07 -9.77 11.42
N VAL A 132 -12.11 -11.11 11.38
CA VAL A 132 -11.24 -11.93 10.50
C VAL A 132 -11.42 -11.52 9.04
N ALA A 133 -12.66 -11.37 8.57
CA ALA A 133 -12.94 -10.96 7.19
C ALA A 133 -12.38 -9.56 6.88
N GLN A 134 -12.52 -8.60 7.79
CA GLN A 134 -11.97 -7.25 7.64
C GLN A 134 -10.43 -7.26 7.57
N ILE A 135 -9.78 -8.06 8.42
CA ILE A 135 -8.33 -8.21 8.42
C ILE A 135 -7.84 -8.82 7.10
N GLN A 136 -8.54 -9.83 6.56
CA GLN A 136 -8.20 -10.42 5.27
C GLN A 136 -8.28 -9.40 4.13
N VAL A 137 -9.30 -8.53 4.13
CA VAL A 137 -9.41 -7.43 3.15
C VAL A 137 -8.25 -6.42 3.31
N ALA A 138 -7.90 -6.08 4.54
CA ALA A 138 -6.77 -5.19 4.82
C ALA A 138 -5.43 -5.79 4.36
N LEU A 139 -5.22 -7.08 4.62
CA LEU A 139 -4.04 -7.81 4.17
C LEU A 139 -3.96 -7.86 2.63
N PHE A 140 -5.07 -8.16 1.97
CA PHE A 140 -5.15 -8.14 0.51
C PHE A 140 -4.80 -6.77 -0.06
N ARG A 141 -5.28 -5.69 0.56
CA ARG A 141 -4.92 -4.32 0.18
C ARG A 141 -3.43 -4.03 0.40
N ALA A 142 -2.86 -4.44 1.52
CA ALA A 142 -1.44 -4.24 1.84
C ALA A 142 -0.50 -4.99 0.88
N LEU A 143 -0.91 -6.17 0.40
CA LEU A 143 -0.17 -6.96 -0.59
C LEU A 143 -0.31 -6.43 -2.03
N GLY A 144 -1.06 -5.35 -2.23
CA GLY A 144 -1.24 -4.74 -3.55
C GLY A 144 -2.40 -5.32 -4.36
N GLY A 145 -3.46 -5.79 -3.72
CA GLY A 145 -4.63 -6.46 -4.31
C GLY A 145 -5.49 -5.69 -5.33
N GLY A 146 -4.95 -4.71 -6.06
CA GLY A 146 -5.75 -4.01 -7.08
C GLY A 146 -5.00 -3.04 -8.00
N TRP A 147 -3.67 -3.02 -8.02
CA TRP A 147 -2.92 -2.01 -8.79
C TRP A 147 -2.75 -2.33 -10.28
N LYS A 148 -3.33 -3.42 -10.80
CA LYS A 148 -3.63 -3.50 -12.24
C LYS A 148 -4.79 -2.58 -12.57
N THR A 149 -4.59 -1.27 -12.41
CA THR A 149 -5.42 -0.25 -13.03
C THR A 149 -5.42 -0.50 -14.54
N ALA A 150 -6.60 -0.46 -15.14
CA ALA A 150 -6.89 -0.72 -16.55
C ALA A 150 -6.28 0.31 -17.52
N GLN A 151 -4.99 0.66 -17.37
CA GLN A 151 -4.26 1.62 -18.20
C GLN A 151 -3.08 1.02 -18.96
N ASP A 152 -2.75 -0.27 -18.77
CA ASP A 152 -1.91 -1.01 -19.73
C ASP A 152 -2.78 -1.59 -20.87
N SER A 153 -3.63 -0.75 -21.46
CA SER A 153 -4.01 -0.95 -22.86
C SER A 153 -2.97 -0.19 -23.65
N PRO A 154 -1.95 -0.84 -24.26
CA PRO A 154 -1.14 -0.15 -25.24
C PRO A 154 -2.11 0.30 -26.33
N SER A 155 -2.36 1.61 -26.41
CA SER A 155 -2.90 2.21 -27.62
C SER A 155 -1.85 1.96 -28.69
N LEU A 156 -1.98 0.82 -29.38
CA LEU A 156 -1.32 0.61 -30.65
C LEU A 156 -1.78 1.75 -31.53
N ALA A 157 -0.84 2.66 -31.74
CA ALA A 157 -0.94 3.80 -32.62
C ALA A 157 -1.35 3.34 -34.03
N GLU A 158 -2.07 4.24 -34.69
CA GLU A 158 -2.33 4.30 -36.13
C GLU A 158 -1.08 4.02 -36.98
#